data_AF-A0A147KA85-F1
#
_entry.id   AF-A0A147KA85-F1
#
_cell.length_a   1.000
_cell.length_b   1.000
_cell.length_c   1.000
_cell.angle_alpha   90.00
_cell.angle_beta   90.00
_cell.angle_gamma   90.00
#
_symmetry.space_group_name_H-M   'P 1'
#
loop_
_entity.id
_entity.type
_entity.pdbx_description
1 polymer ?
#
loop_
_entity_poly.entity_id
_entity_poly.type
_entity_poly.pdbx_seq_one_letter_code
_entity_poly.pdbx_strand_id
1 'polypeptide(L)'
;MFFLAVTLLGFALYYFTNEPEKTDHTFSSSSAFYSVLLGGVLFLFFKLGYMAIQFLDSGLEKNIQNIVAVYGPNHIVEYILLLLLFIPGEEYLCRGFIQNLLRKYVNDHLAILFTSIIFASFFVYSDEPIWMFAAFLGSMTFGYIYEYFHQIKASLLAHYSFTLLLVTFL
;
A
#
# COMPACT_ATOMS: atom_id res chain seq x y z
N MET A 1 -10.62 13.04 -1.02
CA MET A 1 -10.74 11.68 -1.61
C MET A 1 -10.88 11.68 -3.13
N PHE A 2 -11.80 12.46 -3.74
CA PHE A 2 -11.97 12.51 -5.20
C PHE A 2 -10.70 12.86 -6.00
N PHE A 3 -9.96 13.91 -5.60
CA PHE A 3 -8.69 14.29 -6.25
C PHE A 3 -7.60 13.22 -6.16
N LEU A 4 -7.52 12.52 -5.03
CA LEU A 4 -6.59 11.40 -4.85
C LEU A 4 -6.97 10.26 -5.79
N ALA A 5 -8.26 9.88 -5.85
CA ALA A 5 -8.75 8.85 -6.76
C ALA A 5 -8.48 9.18 -8.23
N VAL A 6 -8.68 10.43 -8.66
CA VAL A 6 -8.36 10.88 -10.03
C VAL A 6 -6.86 10.85 -10.30
N THR A 7 -6.04 11.19 -9.31
CA THR A 7 -4.57 11.15 -9.44
C THR A 7 -4.07 9.71 -9.55
N LEU A 8 -4.55 8.82 -8.66
CA LEU A 8 -4.25 7.39 -8.69
C LEU A 8 -4.73 6.74 -9.99
N LEU A 9 -5.91 7.11 -10.48
CA LEU A 9 -6.42 6.69 -11.78
C LEU A 9 -5.50 7.16 -12.91
N GLY A 10 -5.02 8.40 -12.86
CA GLY A 10 -4.04 8.92 -13.82
C GLY A 10 -2.75 8.10 -13.85
N PHE A 11 -2.20 7.74 -12.69
CA PHE A 11 -1.02 6.89 -12.59
C PHE A 11 -1.29 5.44 -13.04
N ALA A 12 -2.44 4.87 -12.71
CA ALA A 12 -2.85 3.54 -13.15
C ALA A 12 -3.04 3.49 -14.67
N LEU A 13 -3.68 4.50 -15.27
CA LEU A 13 -3.85 4.60 -16.73
C LEU A 13 -2.52 4.87 -17.45
N TYR A 14 -1.68 5.73 -16.89
CA TYR A 14 -0.31 5.94 -17.39
C TYR A 14 0.47 4.62 -17.39
N TYR A 15 0.30 3.79 -16.36
CA TYR A 15 0.90 2.47 -16.30
C TYR A 15 0.42 1.53 -17.43
N PHE A 16 -0.90 1.39 -17.60
CA PHE A 16 -1.45 0.53 -18.66
C PHE A 16 -0.99 0.94 -20.07
N THR A 17 -0.61 2.21 -20.25
CA THR A 17 -0.25 2.77 -21.55
C THR A 17 1.24 2.93 -21.78
N ASN A 18 2.05 3.08 -20.73
CA ASN A 18 3.45 3.51 -20.84
C ASN A 18 4.40 2.73 -19.93
N GLU A 19 4.15 1.45 -19.62
CA GLU A 19 5.14 0.64 -18.86
C GLU A 19 6.54 0.88 -19.43
N PRO A 20 7.42 1.62 -18.71
CA PRO A 20 8.79 1.69 -19.15
C PRO A 20 9.37 0.34 -18.78
N GLU A 21 9.63 -0.47 -19.79
CA GLU A 21 10.48 -1.66 -19.75
C GLU A 21 11.78 -1.29 -19.04
N LYS A 22 11.81 -1.43 -17.71
CA LYS A 22 13.05 -1.34 -16.94
C LYS A 22 13.39 -2.74 -16.47
N THR A 23 14.32 -3.30 -17.23
CA THR A 23 15.34 -4.29 -16.87
C THR A 23 14.87 -5.74 -16.70
N ASP A 24 14.96 -6.51 -17.80
CA ASP A 24 15.63 -7.81 -18.06
C ASP A 24 15.80 -8.90 -16.98
N HIS A 25 15.37 -8.70 -15.73
CA HIS A 25 15.26 -9.78 -14.76
C HIS A 25 13.83 -10.28 -14.75
N THR A 26 13.57 -11.38 -15.46
CA THR A 26 12.30 -12.10 -15.41
C THR A 26 11.88 -12.25 -13.94
N PHE A 27 10.74 -11.65 -13.57
CA PHE A 27 10.18 -11.79 -12.23
C PHE A 27 9.95 -13.28 -11.96
N SER A 28 10.79 -13.85 -11.09
CA SER A 28 10.81 -15.28 -10.81
C SER A 28 9.59 -15.69 -9.98
N SER A 29 9.10 -16.92 -10.17
CA SER A 29 8.10 -17.53 -9.29
C SER A 29 8.52 -17.51 -7.81
N SER A 30 9.83 -17.60 -7.52
CA SER A 30 10.36 -17.47 -6.16
C SER A 30 10.15 -16.05 -5.63
N SER A 31 10.47 -15.03 -6.41
CA SER A 31 10.24 -13.62 -6.03
C SER A 31 8.75 -13.32 -5.84
N ALA A 32 7.89 -13.90 -6.68
CA ALA A 32 6.45 -13.85 -6.52
C ALA A 32 6.00 -14.44 -5.18
N PHE A 33 6.47 -15.65 -4.87
CA PHE A 33 6.15 -16.33 -3.61
C PHE A 33 6.61 -15.52 -2.39
N TYR A 34 7.85 -15.01 -2.39
CA TYR A 34 8.34 -14.18 -1.28
C TYR A 34 7.56 -12.88 -1.14
N SER A 35 7.15 -12.24 -2.25
CA SER A 35 6.33 -11.03 -2.21
C SER A 35 4.98 -11.29 -1.55
N VAL A 36 4.31 -12.37 -1.94
CA VAL A 36 3.03 -12.80 -1.33
C VAL A 36 3.20 -13.09 0.16
N LEU A 37 4.27 -13.82 0.52
CA LEU A 37 4.58 -14.16 1.90
C LEU A 37 4.79 -12.90 2.75
N LEU A 38 5.55 -11.91 2.25
CA LEU A 38 5.79 -10.64 2.94
C LEU A 38 4.51 -9.82 3.12
N GLY A 39 3.61 -9.83 2.14
CA GLY A 39 2.26 -9.26 2.28
C GLY A 39 1.46 -9.94 3.40
N GLY A 40 1.53 -11.26 3.48
CA GLY A 40 0.92 -12.05 4.57
C GLY A 40 1.52 -11.74 5.95
N VAL A 41 2.85 -11.59 6.04
CA VAL A 41 3.53 -11.19 7.27
C VAL A 41 3.07 -9.80 7.73
N LEU A 42 2.96 -8.84 6.80
CA LEU A 42 2.43 -7.51 7.11
C LEU A 42 1.00 -7.61 7.63
N PHE A 43 0.14 -8.43 7.01
CA PHE A 43 -1.22 -8.66 7.49
C PHE A 43 -1.23 -9.19 8.93
N LEU A 44 -0.40 -10.19 9.25
CA LEU A 44 -0.30 -10.72 10.61
C LEU A 44 0.13 -9.66 11.62
N PHE A 45 1.08 -8.79 11.24
CA PHE A 45 1.50 -7.66 12.07
C PHE A 45 0.32 -6.74 12.39
N PHE A 46 -0.48 -6.35 11.39
CA PHE A 46 -1.66 -5.51 11.60
C PHE A 46 -2.74 -6.21 12.42
N LYS A 47 -2.99 -7.51 12.17
CA LYS A 47 -3.97 -8.29 12.92
C LYS A 47 -3.60 -8.41 14.40
N LEU A 48 -2.33 -8.65 14.71
CA LEU A 48 -1.83 -8.67 16.09
C LEU A 48 -1.94 -7.30 16.75
N GLY A 49 -1.67 -6.21 16.01
CA GLY A 49 -1.91 -4.85 16.47
C GLY A 49 -3.38 -4.60 16.82
N TYR A 50 -4.31 -5.03 15.96
CA TYR A 50 -5.74 -4.93 16.24
C TYR A 50 -6.15 -5.71 17.49
N MET A 51 -5.69 -6.95 17.63
CA MET A 51 -5.93 -7.76 18.84
C MET A 51 -5.40 -7.06 20.10
N ALA A 52 -4.21 -6.48 20.04
CA ALA A 52 -3.64 -5.73 21.16
C ALA A 52 -4.49 -4.50 21.53
N ILE A 53 -5.02 -3.79 20.53
CA ILE A 53 -5.90 -2.62 20.74
C ILE A 53 -7.20 -3.00 21.44
N GLN A 54 -7.77 -4.18 21.16
CA GLN A 54 -8.99 -4.64 21.86
C GLN A 54 -8.80 -4.83 23.37
N PHE A 55 -7.56 -5.03 23.83
CA PHE A 55 -7.25 -5.07 25.26
C PHE A 55 -7.00 -3.68 25.88
N LEU A 56 -6.84 -2.65 25.03
CA LEU A 56 -6.59 -1.27 25.45
C LEU A 56 -7.90 -0.48 25.30
N ASP A 57 -8.55 -0.15 26.43
CA ASP A 57 -9.75 0.72 26.47
C ASP A 57 -9.41 2.17 26.06
N SER A 58 -9.16 2.35 24.77
CA SER A 58 -8.48 3.50 24.18
C SER A 58 -9.32 4.22 23.14
N GLY A 59 -10.53 3.72 22.84
CA GLY A 59 -11.38 4.22 21.75
C GLY A 59 -10.86 3.94 20.34
N LEU A 60 -9.63 3.44 20.19
CA LEU A 60 -9.01 3.13 18.89
C LEU A 60 -9.73 2.01 18.14
N GLU A 61 -10.41 1.11 18.84
CA GLU A 61 -11.23 0.09 18.18
C GLU A 61 -12.36 0.73 17.35
N LYS A 62 -13.01 1.78 17.88
CA LYS A 62 -14.06 2.49 17.17
C LYS A 62 -13.54 3.14 15.89
N ASN A 63 -12.33 3.70 15.95
CA ASN A 63 -11.65 4.26 14.78
C ASN A 63 -11.45 3.21 13.67
N ILE A 64 -11.01 2.00 14.05
CA ILE A 64 -10.84 0.90 13.10
C ILE A 64 -12.18 0.45 12.51
N GLN A 65 -13.22 0.31 13.34
CA GLN A 65 -14.56 -0.05 12.87
C GLN A 65 -15.14 1.01 11.92
N ASN A 66 -14.92 2.30 12.20
CA ASN A 66 -15.32 3.40 11.32
C ASN A 66 -14.59 3.33 9.97
N ILE A 67 -13.28 3.08 9.97
CA ILE A 67 -12.50 2.95 8.74
C ILE A 67 -13.08 1.83 7.87
N VAL A 68 -13.32 0.66 8.46
CA VAL A 68 -13.89 -0.48 7.73
C VAL A 68 -15.29 -0.16 7.21
N ALA A 69 -16.14 0.47 8.03
CA ALA A 69 -17.50 0.82 7.64
C ALA A 69 -17.56 1.85 6.50
N VAL A 70 -16.64 2.81 6.45
CA VAL A 70 -16.65 3.91 5.47
C VAL A 70 -15.88 3.56 4.21
N TYR A 71 -14.75 2.84 4.34
CA TYR A 71 -13.78 2.66 3.26
C TYR A 71 -13.59 1.20 2.85
N GLY A 72 -14.18 0.25 3.57
CA GLY A 72 -14.19 -1.16 3.19
C GLY A 72 -15.07 -1.40 1.96
N PRO A 73 -14.64 -2.27 1.02
CA PRO A 73 -15.46 -2.63 -0.13
C PRO A 73 -16.67 -3.47 0.29
N ASN A 74 -17.87 -3.03 -0.10
CA ASN A 74 -19.16 -3.69 0.12
C ASN A 74 -19.72 -4.36 -1.14
N HIS A 75 -19.27 -3.91 -2.32
CA HIS A 75 -19.75 -4.42 -3.61
C HIS A 75 -18.60 -4.91 -4.50
N ILE A 76 -18.87 -5.90 -5.36
CA ILE A 76 -17.87 -6.48 -6.27
C ILE A 76 -17.15 -5.43 -7.13
N VAL A 77 -17.86 -4.37 -7.53
CA VAL A 77 -17.28 -3.26 -8.29
C VAL A 77 -16.21 -2.55 -7.48
N GLU A 78 -16.42 -2.34 -6.18
CA GLU A 78 -15.45 -1.69 -5.30
C GLU A 78 -14.20 -2.56 -5.13
N TYR A 79 -14.35 -3.89 -5.03
CA TYR A 79 -13.22 -4.82 -5.08
C TYR A 79 -12.44 -4.74 -6.40
N ILE A 80 -13.14 -4.66 -7.53
CA ILE A 80 -12.50 -4.53 -8.85
C ILE A 80 -11.72 -3.21 -8.94
N LEU A 81 -12.31 -2.09 -8.49
CA LEU A 81 -11.64 -0.79 -8.48
C LEU A 81 -10.43 -0.82 -7.54
N LEU A 82 -10.57 -1.42 -6.35
CA LEU A 82 -9.49 -1.56 -5.37
C LEU A 82 -8.29 -2.31 -5.97
N LEU A 83 -8.55 -3.46 -6.58
CA LEU A 83 -7.51 -4.32 -7.13
C LEU A 83 -6.93 -3.78 -8.44
N LEU A 84 -7.73 -3.20 -9.34
CA LEU A 84 -7.22 -2.83 -10.67
C LEU A 84 -6.76 -1.38 -10.76
N LEU A 85 -7.22 -0.49 -9.89
CA LEU A 85 -6.94 0.95 -9.98
C LEU A 85 -6.24 1.48 -8.74
N PHE A 86 -6.79 1.27 -7.55
CA PHE A 86 -6.24 1.87 -6.33
C PHE A 86 -4.87 1.28 -6.02
N ILE A 87 -4.76 -0.04 -5.84
CA ILE A 87 -3.48 -0.68 -5.47
C ILE A 87 -2.40 -0.40 -6.53
N PRO A 88 -2.62 -0.64 -7.85
CA PRO A 88 -1.66 -0.23 -8.87
C PRO A 88 -1.33 1.26 -8.83
N GLY A 89 -2.35 2.12 -8.82
CA GLY A 89 -2.15 3.57 -8.81
C GLY A 89 -1.29 4.03 -7.64
N GLU A 90 -1.50 3.47 -6.46
CA GLU A 90 -0.74 3.77 -5.25
C GLU A 90 0.71 3.29 -5.39
N GLU A 91 0.94 2.07 -5.87
CA GLU A 91 2.29 1.54 -6.10
C GLU A 91 3.07 2.35 -7.15
N TYR A 92 2.43 2.71 -8.27
CA TYR A 92 3.10 3.51 -9.32
C TYR A 92 3.36 4.94 -8.89
N LEU A 93 2.41 5.57 -8.18
CA LEU A 93 2.63 6.88 -7.60
C LEU A 93 3.80 6.84 -6.62
N CYS A 94 3.76 5.92 -5.66
CA CYS A 94 4.74 5.88 -4.59
C CYS A 94 6.10 5.36 -5.08
N ARG A 95 6.18 4.14 -5.61
CA ARG A 95 7.44 3.47 -5.97
C ARG A 95 7.87 3.91 -7.36
N GLY A 96 6.94 3.92 -8.31
CA GLY A 96 7.22 4.29 -9.70
C GLY A 96 7.64 5.76 -9.89
N PHE A 97 7.10 6.67 -9.07
CA PHE A 97 7.35 8.11 -9.21
C PHE A 97 8.03 8.74 -7.99
N ILE A 98 7.34 8.84 -6.84
CA ILE A 98 7.82 9.63 -5.69
C ILE A 98 9.15 9.10 -5.13
N GLN A 99 9.23 7.82 -4.80
CA GLN A 99 10.42 7.18 -4.25
C GLN A 99 11.59 7.24 -5.25
N ASN A 100 11.33 6.90 -6.51
CA ASN A 100 12.32 7.01 -7.60
C ASN A 100 12.85 8.44 -7.79
N LEU A 101 11.98 9.45 -7.65
CA LEU A 101 12.37 10.85 -7.72
C LEU A 101 13.26 11.23 -6.53
N LEU A 102 12.85 10.85 -5.31
CA LEU A 102 13.60 11.15 -4.08
C LEU A 102 14.98 10.48 -4.05
N ARG A 103 15.11 9.26 -4.59
CA ARG A 103 16.40 8.55 -4.71
C ARG A 103 17.47 9.31 -5.50
N LYS A 104 17.08 10.30 -6.32
CA LYS A 104 18.05 11.17 -7.01
C LYS A 104 18.76 12.14 -6.06
N TYR A 105 18.22 12.35 -4.86
CA TYR A 105 18.65 13.36 -3.91
C TYR A 105 19.06 12.78 -2.54
N VAL A 106 18.53 11.61 -2.17
CA VAL A 106 18.79 10.95 -0.88
C VAL A 106 19.00 9.45 -1.06
N ASN A 107 19.52 8.76 -0.04
CA ASN A 107 19.66 7.30 -0.05
C ASN A 107 18.29 6.58 -0.01
N ASP A 108 18.30 5.28 -0.29
CA ASP A 108 17.09 4.46 -0.42
C ASP A 108 16.23 4.47 0.85
N HIS A 109 16.85 4.40 2.02
CA HIS A 109 16.14 4.43 3.31
C HIS A 109 15.38 5.75 3.52
N LEU A 110 16.02 6.88 3.22
CA LEU A 110 15.39 8.19 3.32
C LEU A 110 14.34 8.40 2.24
N ALA A 111 14.55 7.89 1.02
CA ALA A 111 13.56 7.93 -0.04
C ALA A 111 12.30 7.15 0.35
N ILE A 112 12.45 5.96 0.94
CA ILE A 112 11.32 5.16 1.48
C ILE A 112 10.62 5.92 2.60
N LEU A 113 11.37 6.47 3.57
CA LEU A 113 10.81 7.21 4.70
C LEU A 113 9.97 8.40 4.22
N PHE A 114 10.53 9.26 3.38
CA PHE A 114 9.83 10.44 2.87
C PHE A 114 8.65 10.09 1.98
N THR A 115 8.76 9.06 1.14
CA THR A 115 7.63 8.57 0.35
C THR A 115 6.49 8.10 1.25
N SER A 116 6.81 7.40 2.34
CA SER A 116 5.81 6.90 3.28
C SER A 116 5.15 8.01 4.08
N ILE A 117 5.89 9.07 4.44
CA ILE A 117 5.33 10.29 5.05
C ILE A 117 4.37 10.97 4.07
N ILE A 118 4.78 11.16 2.82
CA ILE A 118 3.93 11.77 1.78
C ILE A 118 2.66 10.94 1.57
N PHE A 119 2.78 9.61 1.46
CA PHE A 119 1.64 8.73 1.28
C PHE A 119 0.68 8.79 2.46
N ALA A 120 1.19 8.68 3.69
CA ALA A 120 0.38 8.79 4.90
C ALA A 120 -0.35 10.13 5.00
N SER A 121 0.26 11.22 4.51
CA SER A 121 -0.35 12.55 4.55
C SER A 121 -1.68 12.64 3.79
N PHE A 122 -1.92 11.77 2.81
CA PHE A 122 -3.21 11.71 2.10
C PHE A 122 -4.38 11.29 3.00
N PHE A 123 -4.09 10.62 4.11
CA PHE A 123 -5.07 10.13 5.08
C PHE A 123 -5.29 11.10 6.25
N VAL A 124 -4.62 12.25 6.30
CA VAL A 124 -4.84 13.26 7.36
C VAL A 124 -6.31 13.72 7.43
N TYR A 125 -7.01 13.71 6.30
CA TYR A 125 -8.41 14.12 6.20
C TYR A 125 -9.42 13.01 6.53
N SER A 126 -8.97 11.82 6.94
CA SER A 126 -9.88 10.72 7.25
C SER A 126 -10.52 10.83 8.63
N ASP A 127 -10.10 11.80 9.47
CA ASP A 127 -10.43 11.92 10.89
C ASP A 127 -10.08 10.69 11.73
N GLU A 128 -9.26 9.79 11.18
CA GLU A 128 -8.92 8.49 11.77
C GLU A 128 -7.40 8.32 11.85
N PRO A 129 -6.74 8.78 12.94
CA PRO A 129 -5.28 8.81 13.06
C PRO A 129 -4.62 7.44 12.90
N ILE A 130 -5.32 6.38 13.29
CA ILE A 130 -4.82 5.01 13.16
C ILE A 130 -4.70 4.59 11.70
N TRP A 131 -5.52 5.15 10.80
CA TRP A 131 -5.41 4.89 9.38
C TRP A 131 -4.17 5.54 8.77
N MET A 132 -3.89 6.78 9.15
CA MET A 132 -2.67 7.46 8.73
C MET A 132 -1.42 6.70 9.17
N PHE A 133 -1.40 6.20 10.42
CA PHE A 133 -0.30 5.36 10.92
C PHE A 133 -0.19 4.03 10.16
N ALA A 134 -1.32 3.39 9.87
CA ALA A 134 -1.37 2.17 9.05
C ALA A 134 -0.82 2.40 7.64
N ALA A 135 -1.22 3.49 6.99
CA ALA A 135 -0.75 3.88 5.66
C ALA A 135 0.76 4.15 5.64
N PHE A 136 1.27 4.81 6.68
CA PHE A 136 2.72 5.04 6.84
C PHE A 136 3.50 3.73 6.92
N LEU A 137 3.10 2.82 7.83
CA LEU A 137 3.78 1.54 8.01
C LEU A 137 3.67 0.66 6.75
N GLY A 138 2.48 0.56 6.16
CA GLY A 138 2.26 -0.18 4.93
C GLY A 138 3.15 0.34 3.79
N SER A 139 3.12 1.64 3.53
CA SER A 139 3.97 2.25 2.50
C SER A 139 5.46 2.04 2.76
N MET A 140 5.90 2.07 4.02
CA MET A 140 7.29 1.82 4.38
C MET A 140 7.69 0.38 4.05
N THR A 141 6.88 -0.60 4.44
CA THR A 141 7.10 -2.02 4.12
C THR A 141 7.16 -2.26 2.62
N PHE A 142 6.18 -1.76 1.87
CA PHE A 142 6.13 -1.93 0.43
C PHE A 142 7.28 -1.22 -0.30
N GLY A 143 7.74 -0.07 0.22
CA GLY A 143 8.94 0.62 -0.25
C GLY A 143 10.21 -0.23 -0.08
N TYR A 144 10.36 -0.92 1.05
CA TYR A 144 11.46 -1.86 1.27
C TYR A 144 11.38 -3.11 0.37
N ILE A 145 10.19 -3.66 0.17
CA ILE A 145 9.98 -4.78 -0.77
C ILE A 145 10.39 -4.35 -2.18
N TYR A 146 9.97 -3.15 -2.59
CA TYR A 146 10.36 -2.61 -3.89
C TYR A 146 11.88 -2.47 -4.04
N GLU A 147 12.59 -1.91 -3.05
CA GLU A 147 14.05 -1.78 -3.13
C GLU A 147 14.77 -3.14 -3.05
N TYR A 148 14.25 -4.10 -2.29
CA TYR A 148 14.87 -5.42 -2.19
C TYR A 148 14.80 -6.22 -3.50
N PHE A 149 13.65 -6.18 -4.18
CA PHE A 149 13.44 -6.91 -5.44
C PHE A 149 13.76 -6.07 -6.69
N HIS A 150 13.94 -4.75 -6.53
CA HIS A 150 14.08 -3.77 -7.61
C HIS A 150 12.95 -3.83 -8.66
N GLN A 151 11.75 -4.26 -8.26
CA GLN A 151 10.62 -4.45 -9.17
C GLN A 151 9.31 -4.00 -8.52
N ILE A 152 8.54 -3.17 -9.23
CA ILE A 152 7.21 -2.71 -8.77
C ILE A 152 6.28 -3.92 -8.60
N LYS A 153 6.40 -4.94 -9.46
CA LYS A 153 5.60 -6.18 -9.40
C LYS A 153 5.72 -6.89 -8.04
N ALA A 154 6.88 -6.86 -7.40
CA ALA A 154 7.07 -7.44 -6.06
C ALA A 154 6.24 -6.69 -5.01
N SER A 155 6.35 -5.36 -5.01
CA SER A 155 5.59 -4.49 -4.10
C SER A 155 4.08 -4.63 -4.33
N LEU A 156 3.67 -4.67 -5.60
CA LEU A 156 2.28 -4.86 -6.01
C LEU A 156 1.68 -6.18 -5.52
N LEU A 157 2.41 -7.31 -5.67
CA LEU A 157 1.94 -8.61 -5.17
C LEU A 157 1.88 -8.68 -3.65
N ALA A 158 2.85 -8.07 -2.96
CA ALA A 158 2.79 -7.96 -1.50
C ALA A 158 1.58 -7.13 -1.06
N HIS A 159 1.31 -6.02 -1.75
CA HIS A 159 0.17 -5.15 -1.46
C HIS A 159 -1.16 -5.85 -1.74
N TYR A 160 -1.32 -6.53 -2.88
CA TYR A 160 -2.51 -7.35 -3.14
C TYR A 160 -2.75 -8.40 -2.06
N SER A 161 -1.71 -9.13 -1.69
CA SER A 161 -1.81 -10.18 -0.68
C SER A 161 -2.20 -9.62 0.67
N PHE A 162 -1.56 -8.52 1.08
CA PHE A 162 -1.90 -7.79 2.30
C PHE A 162 -3.36 -7.33 2.29
N THR A 163 -3.78 -6.60 1.26
CA THR A 163 -5.12 -6.00 1.18
C THR A 163 -6.20 -7.07 1.13
N LEU A 164 -6.04 -8.12 0.33
CA LEU A 164 -7.01 -9.22 0.27
C LEU A 164 -7.17 -9.92 1.62
N LEU A 165 -6.07 -10.19 2.33
CA LEU A 165 -6.14 -10.77 3.67
C LEU A 165 -6.80 -9.81 4.66
N LEU A 166 -6.44 -8.53 4.61
CA LEU A 166 -6.98 -7.49 5.48
C LEU A 166 -8.51 -7.39 5.34
N VAL A 167 -9.02 -7.19 4.12
CA VAL A 167 -10.46 -7.00 3.88
C VAL A 167 -11.29 -8.27 4.10
N THR A 168 -10.66 -9.45 4.13
CA THR A 168 -11.36 -10.73 4.30
C THR A 168 -11.38 -11.19 5.76
N PHE A 169 -10.36 -10.86 6.54
CA PHE A 169 -10.12 -11.49 7.85
C PHE A 169 -9.93 -10.52 9.02
N LEU A 170 -10.04 -9.21 8.79
CA LEU A 170 -10.06 -8.18 9.82
C LEU A 170 -11.46 -7.55 9.87
#